data_AF-A0A4S4NLK9-F1
#
_entry.id   AF-A0A4S4NLK9-F1
#
_cell.length_a   1.000
_cell.length_b   1.000
_cell.length_c   1.000
_cell.angle_alpha   90.00
_cell.angle_beta   90.00
_cell.angle_gamma   90.00
#
_symmetry.space_group_name_H-M   'P 1'
#
loop_
_entity.id
_entity.type
_entity.pdbx_description
1 polymer ?
#
loop_
_entity_poly.entity_id
_entity_poly.type
_entity_poly.pdbx_seq_one_letter_code
_entity_poly.pdbx_strand_id
1 'polypeptide(L)'
;MSLVVKIVSTPQGEAPEWVRQAWVGLRVPCLEDAPVSMPAVSAVKGPGTVLGQVFSLLRGKTERKRGYLVSARDVVGLLSLHNEAAAKWWLDNVPNVTDPRQLFLFEANCCQPVDARV
;
A
#
# COMPACT_ATOMS: atom_id res chain seq x y z
N MET A 1 13.21 -3.79 -15.72
CA MET A 1 13.06 -2.43 -15.18
C MET A 1 11.75 -2.45 -14.43
N SER A 2 11.73 -2.22 -13.12
CA SER A 2 10.47 -2.20 -12.37
C SER A 2 9.69 -0.92 -12.68
N LEU A 3 8.39 -1.06 -12.90
CA LEU A 3 7.48 0.08 -13.02
C LEU A 3 7.55 0.96 -11.77
N VAL A 4 7.58 2.29 -11.96
CA VAL A 4 7.42 3.26 -10.88
C VAL A 4 6.08 3.97 -11.06
N VAL A 5 5.34 4.15 -9.97
CA VAL A 5 4.12 4.96 -9.98
C VAL A 5 4.26 6.15 -9.05
N LYS A 6 3.70 7.28 -9.46
CA LYS A 6 3.50 8.44 -8.59
C LYS A 6 2.10 8.37 -8.00
N ILE A 7 1.98 8.56 -6.69
CA ILE A 7 0.68 8.68 -6.02
C ILE A 7 0.19 10.11 -6.24
N VAL A 8 -0.94 10.29 -6.94
CA VAL A 8 -1.43 11.61 -7.42
C VAL A 8 -2.67 12.10 -6.69
N SER A 9 -3.37 11.22 -5.98
CA SER A 9 -4.50 11.57 -5.12
C SER A 9 -4.51 10.70 -3.86
N THR A 10 -5.28 11.09 -2.84
CA THR A 10 -5.32 10.37 -1.58
C THR A 10 -5.79 8.93 -1.79
N PRO A 11 -4.99 7.91 -1.41
CA PRO A 11 -5.43 6.52 -1.48
C PRO A 11 -6.65 6.28 -0.59
N GLN A 12 -7.51 5.34 -0.99
CA GLN A 12 -8.57 4.84 -0.12
C GLN A 12 -7.98 4.01 1.03
N GLY A 13 -8.66 3.98 2.17
CA GLY A 13 -8.25 3.16 3.30
C GLY A 13 -8.82 3.67 4.62
N GLU A 14 -8.54 2.91 5.69
CA GLU A 14 -9.06 3.20 7.03
C GLU A 14 -8.05 3.96 7.92
N ALA A 15 -6.82 4.17 7.43
CA ALA A 15 -5.87 5.04 8.12
C ALA A 15 -6.42 6.49 8.16
N PRO A 16 -6.05 7.29 9.19
CA PRO A 16 -6.44 8.68 9.26
C PRO A 16 -6.12 9.43 7.96
N GLU A 17 -6.98 10.38 7.57
CA GLU A 17 -6.85 11.11 6.30
C GLU A 17 -5.45 11.74 6.16
N TRP A 18 -4.91 12.35 7.22
CA TRP A 18 -3.59 12.97 7.18
C TRP A 18 -2.45 11.97 6.89
N VAL A 19 -2.58 10.72 7.36
CA VAL A 19 -1.63 9.64 7.05
C VAL A 19 -1.75 9.24 5.58
N ARG A 20 -2.99 9.14 5.08
CA ARG A 20 -3.24 8.78 3.68
C ARG A 20 -2.78 9.87 2.71
N GLN A 21 -2.97 11.14 3.07
CA GLN A 21 -2.52 12.28 2.27
C GLN A 21 -1.00 12.35 2.16
N ALA A 22 -0.26 11.88 3.18
CA ALA A 22 1.21 11.87 3.16
C ALA A 22 1.80 10.95 2.08
N TRP A 23 1.00 10.07 1.47
CA TRP A 23 1.41 9.29 0.30
C TRP A 23 1.46 10.11 -0.98
N VAL A 24 0.65 11.18 -1.08
CA VAL A 24 0.50 11.97 -2.31
C VAL A 24 1.81 12.67 -2.66
N GLY A 25 2.28 12.46 -3.88
CA GLY A 25 3.54 12.99 -4.38
C GLY A 25 4.69 11.98 -4.38
N LEU A 26 4.61 10.91 -3.58
CA LEU A 26 5.63 9.87 -3.56
C LEU A 26 5.69 9.11 -4.88
N ARG A 27 6.92 8.72 -5.25
CA ARG A 27 7.21 7.79 -6.34
C ARG A 27 7.60 6.46 -5.73
N VAL A 28 6.87 5.41 -6.06
CA VAL A 28 7.00 4.11 -5.42
C VAL A 28 7.33 3.04 -6.47
N PRO A 29 8.38 2.22 -6.25
CA PRO A 29 8.69 1.10 -7.12
C PRO A 29 7.64 -0.01 -6.94
N CYS A 30 7.12 -0.51 -8.06
CA CYS A 30 6.17 -1.61 -8.10
C CYS A 30 6.90 -2.94 -8.20
N LEU A 31 6.30 -3.98 -7.63
CA LEU A 31 6.77 -5.37 -7.76
C LEU A 31 6.42 -5.98 -9.13
N GLU A 32 5.38 -5.45 -9.77
CA GLU A 32 4.87 -5.89 -11.06
C GLU A 32 4.93 -4.74 -12.07
N ASP A 33 5.12 -5.06 -13.35
CA ASP A 33 5.18 -4.07 -14.44
C ASP A 33 3.80 -3.57 -14.89
N ALA A 34 2.73 -4.10 -14.29
CA ALA A 34 1.35 -3.73 -14.57
C ALA A 34 0.48 -3.83 -13.29
N PRO A 35 -0.62 -3.06 -13.20
CA PRO A 35 -1.54 -3.18 -12.09
C PRO A 35 -2.24 -4.54 -12.09
N VAL A 36 -2.30 -5.17 -10.92
CA VAL A 36 -2.94 -6.47 -10.70
C VAL A 36 -4.36 -6.28 -10.19
N SER A 37 -5.23 -7.25 -10.49
CA SER A 37 -6.58 -7.30 -9.91
C SER A 37 -6.65 -8.43 -8.90
N MET A 38 -6.77 -8.10 -7.62
CA MET A 38 -6.81 -9.08 -6.55
C MET A 38 -7.80 -8.73 -5.44
N PRO A 39 -8.28 -9.72 -4.68
CA PRO A 39 -8.97 -9.47 -3.42
C PRO A 39 -8.02 -8.74 -2.47
N ALA A 40 -8.39 -7.54 -2.01
CA ALA A 40 -7.58 -6.75 -1.08
C ALA A 40 -8.33 -6.55 0.25
N VAL A 41 -7.61 -6.67 1.36
CA VAL A 41 -8.14 -6.44 2.72
C VAL A 41 -7.59 -5.12 3.25
N SER A 42 -8.36 -4.41 4.07
CA SER A 42 -7.88 -3.19 4.73
C SER A 42 -6.60 -3.47 5.53
N ALA A 43 -5.60 -2.61 5.35
CA ALA A 43 -4.33 -2.69 6.08
C ALA A 43 -4.46 -2.43 7.60
N VAL A 44 -5.59 -1.85 8.05
CA VAL A 44 -5.78 -1.39 9.44
C VAL A 44 -6.68 -2.33 10.26
N LYS A 45 -7.61 -3.07 9.62
CA LYS A 45 -8.53 -4.01 10.28
C LYS A 45 -8.25 -5.48 9.93
N GLY A 46 -7.01 -5.82 9.58
CA GLY A 46 -6.60 -7.22 9.46
C GLY A 46 -6.36 -7.83 10.85
N PRO A 47 -6.89 -9.02 11.18
CA PRO A 47 -6.45 -9.73 12.37
C PRO A 47 -4.96 -10.05 12.20
N GLY A 48 -4.13 -9.67 13.18
CA GLY A 48 -2.66 -9.74 13.15
C GLY A 48 -2.05 -11.14 13.14
N THR A 49 -2.58 -12.09 12.36
CA THR A 49 -2.00 -13.41 12.17
C THR A 49 -2.13 -13.84 10.71
N VAL A 50 -1.16 -14.63 10.26
CA VAL A 50 -1.08 -15.24 8.91
C VAL A 50 -2.39 -15.98 8.51
N LEU A 51 -3.28 -16.30 9.46
CA LEU A 51 -4.62 -16.85 9.22
C LEU A 51 -5.68 -15.83 8.75
N GLY A 52 -5.47 -14.52 8.93
CA GLY A 52 -6.41 -13.47 8.52
C GLY A 52 -6.56 -13.35 6.99
N GLN A 53 -5.53 -13.76 6.24
CA GLN A 53 -5.57 -13.83 4.77
C GLN A 53 -6.53 -14.93 4.27
N VAL A 54 -6.77 -15.99 5.06
CA VAL A 54 -7.64 -17.11 4.70
C VAL A 54 -9.11 -16.87 5.10
N PHE A 55 -9.38 -16.12 6.18
CA PHE A 55 -10.75 -15.89 6.65
C PHE A 55 -11.55 -14.85 5.84
N SER A 56 -10.89 -13.93 5.11
CA SER A 56 -11.58 -12.98 4.21
C SER A 56 -12.15 -13.65 2.96
N LEU A 57 -11.57 -14.78 2.54
CA LEU A 57 -12.05 -15.59 1.42
C LEU A 57 -13.37 -16.31 1.74
N LEU A 58 -13.64 -16.61 3.02
CA LEU A 58 -14.83 -17.35 3.45
C LEU A 58 -16.06 -16.46 3.72
N ARG A 59 -15.91 -15.13 3.77
CA ARG A 59 -17.03 -14.18 3.97
C ARG A 59 -17.17 -13.18 2.83
N GLY A 60 -17.19 -13.62 1.57
CA GLY A 60 -17.92 -13.00 0.44
C GLY A 60 -17.92 -11.46 0.23
N LYS A 61 -17.01 -10.69 0.85
CA LYS A 61 -16.99 -9.22 0.89
C LYS A 61 -15.62 -8.66 0.53
N THR A 62 -14.78 -9.44 -0.15
CA THR A 62 -13.51 -8.93 -0.67
C THR A 62 -13.76 -8.38 -2.06
N GLU A 63 -14.00 -7.07 -2.16
CA GLU A 63 -14.10 -6.39 -3.45
C GLU A 63 -12.77 -6.53 -4.19
N ARG A 64 -12.81 -6.94 -5.46
CA ARG A 64 -11.60 -7.06 -6.27
C ARG A 64 -11.12 -5.65 -6.57
N LYS A 65 -9.94 -5.29 -6.05
CA LYS A 65 -9.31 -4.00 -6.32
C LYS A 65 -8.25 -4.17 -7.40
N ARG A 66 -8.17 -3.19 -8.30
CA ARG A 66 -7.12 -3.10 -9.32
C ARG A 66 -6.10 -2.05 -8.90
N GLY A 67 -4.83 -2.43 -8.77
CA GLY A 67 -3.81 -1.52 -8.24
C GLY A 67 -2.39 -2.03 -8.41
N TYR A 68 -1.45 -1.26 -7.87
CA TYR A 68 -0.02 -1.50 -7.92
C TYR A 68 0.46 -2.11 -6.61
N LEU A 69 1.13 -3.26 -6.70
CA LEU A 69 1.74 -3.92 -5.56
C LEU A 69 3.09 -3.30 -5.25
N VAL A 70 3.30 -2.95 -3.99
CA VAL A 70 4.57 -2.43 -3.49
C VAL A 70 4.95 -3.14 -2.19
N SER A 71 6.25 -3.21 -1.93
CA SER A 71 6.80 -3.65 -0.63
C SER A 71 6.39 -2.67 0.47
N ALA A 72 5.73 -3.18 1.52
CA ALA A 72 5.30 -2.35 2.65
C ALA A 72 6.51 -1.74 3.39
N ARG A 73 7.57 -2.54 3.57
CA ARG A 73 8.84 -2.08 4.15
C ARG A 73 9.43 -0.91 3.37
N ASP A 74 9.54 -1.05 2.05
CA ASP A 74 10.21 -0.05 1.23
C ASP A 74 9.39 1.22 1.13
N VAL A 75 8.06 1.10 0.96
CA VAL A 75 7.19 2.26 0.84
C VAL A 75 7.07 3.04 2.17
N VAL A 76 7.05 2.37 3.32
CA VAL A 76 7.10 3.05 4.62
C VAL A 76 8.46 3.70 4.84
N GLY A 77 9.55 3.09 4.35
CA GLY A 77 10.87 3.72 4.32
C GLY A 77 10.91 4.98 3.45
N LEU A 78 10.26 4.97 2.28
CA LEU A 78 10.11 6.17 1.44
C LEU A 78 9.24 7.23 2.11
N LEU A 79 8.17 6.80 2.80
CA LEU A 79 7.31 7.70 3.56
C LEU A 79 8.08 8.38 4.69
N SER A 80 8.98 7.69 5.40
CA SER A 80 9.72 8.30 6.50
C SER A 80 10.65 9.42 6.04
N LEU A 81 11.20 9.32 4.82
CA LEU A 81 11.99 10.37 4.20
C LEU A 81 11.15 11.59 3.78
N HIS A 82 9.85 11.41 3.57
CA HIS A 82 8.94 12.46 3.11
C HIS A 82 8.11 13.09 4.24
N ASN A 83 7.63 12.26 5.16
CA ASN A 83 6.80 12.62 6.30
C ASN A 83 7.00 11.61 7.44
N GLU A 84 7.91 11.94 8.35
CA GLU A 84 8.28 11.09 9.49
C GLU A 84 7.07 10.74 10.37
N ALA A 85 6.18 11.70 10.64
CA ALA A 85 5.01 11.49 11.49
C ALA A 85 4.04 10.45 10.89
N ALA A 86 3.82 10.49 9.58
CA ALA A 86 2.97 9.53 8.89
C ALA A 86 3.59 8.13 8.88
N ALA A 87 4.91 8.03 8.66
CA ALA A 87 5.61 6.74 8.73
C ALA A 87 5.56 6.15 10.14
N LYS A 88 5.76 6.97 11.17
CA LYS A 88 5.64 6.56 12.57
C LYS A 88 4.25 6.02 12.89
N TRP A 89 3.19 6.62 12.35
CA TRP A 89 1.84 6.09 12.53
C TRP A 89 1.72 4.65 12.03
N TRP A 90 2.28 4.32 10.86
CA TRP A 90 2.28 2.95 10.35
C TRP A 90 3.05 1.98 11.25
N LEU A 91 4.23 2.39 11.72
CA LEU A 91 5.06 1.59 12.62
C LEU A 91 4.36 1.31 13.96
N ASP A 92 3.65 2.29 14.49
CA ASP A 92 2.96 2.20 15.79
C ASP A 92 1.62 1.45 15.70
N ASN A 93 0.92 1.52 14.55
CA ASN A 93 -0.47 1.05 14.42
C ASN A 93 -0.64 -0.21 13.57
N VAL A 94 0.36 -0.59 12.76
CA VAL A 94 0.28 -1.77 11.88
C VAL A 94 1.39 -2.75 12.25
N PRO A 95 1.06 -3.82 13.01
CA PRO A 95 2.03 -4.83 13.37
C PRO A 95 2.69 -5.45 12.14
N ASN A 96 4.00 -5.66 12.22
CA ASN A 96 4.78 -6.28 11.15
C ASN A 96 4.77 -5.52 9.81
N VAL A 97 4.44 -4.22 9.77
CA VAL A 97 4.43 -3.43 8.51
C VAL A 97 5.79 -3.42 7.78
N THR A 98 6.88 -3.72 8.50
CA THR A 98 8.24 -3.84 7.96
C THR A 98 8.65 -5.28 7.59
N ASP A 99 7.78 -6.28 7.78
CA ASP A 99 8.03 -7.65 7.31
C ASP A 99 8.11 -7.63 5.76
N PRO A 100 9.18 -8.16 5.15
CA PRO A 100 9.37 -8.14 3.69
C PRO A 100 8.28 -8.88 2.91
N ARG A 101 7.44 -9.68 3.56
CA ARG A 101 6.30 -10.37 2.94
C ARG A 101 5.02 -9.51 2.94
N GLN A 102 5.00 -8.39 3.65
CA GLN A 102 3.85 -7.48 3.67
C GLN A 102 3.87 -6.58 2.44
N LEU A 103 2.72 -6.51 1.78
CA LEU A 103 2.53 -5.75 0.55
C LEU A 103 1.43 -4.72 0.75
N PHE A 104 1.62 -3.54 0.15
CA PHE A 104 0.54 -2.57 -0.03
C PHE A 104 0.04 -2.65 -1.47
N LEU A 105 -1.26 -2.44 -1.62
CA LEU A 105 -1.92 -2.26 -2.91
C LEU A 105 -2.40 -0.81 -3.00
N PHE A 106 -1.75 0.00 -3.82
CA PHE A 106 -2.27 1.32 -4.17
C PHE A 106 -3.19 1.19 -5.37
N GLU A 107 -4.44 1.59 -5.22
CA GLU A 107 -5.44 1.50 -6.29
C GLU A 107 -5.01 2.30 -7.52
N ALA A 108 -5.32 1.78 -8.71
CA ALA A 108 -4.88 2.39 -9.96
C ALA A 108 -5.46 3.79 -10.18
N ASN A 109 -6.59 4.13 -9.54
CA ASN A 109 -7.24 5.44 -9.65
C ASN A 109 -6.49 6.56 -8.92
N CYS A 110 -5.63 6.25 -7.95
CA CYS A 110 -4.82 7.23 -7.22
C CYS A 110 -3.36 7.25 -7.66
N CYS A 111 -3.01 6.47 -8.67
CA CYS A 111 -1.64 6.30 -9.15
C CYS A 111 -1.52 6.70 -10.62
N GLN A 112 -0.37 7.28 -10.96
CA GLN A 112 0.04 7.55 -12.33
C GLN A 112 1.37 6.83 -12.60
N PRO A 113 1.44 5.91 -13.59
CA PRO A 113 2.70 5.39 -14.10
C PRO A 113 3.64 6.51 -14.50
N VAL A 114 4.90 6.41 -14.06
CA VAL A 114 5.96 7.32 -14.50
C VAL A 114 7.07 6.50 -15.12
N ASP A 115 7.63 7.01 -16.22
CA ASP A 115 8.78 6.40 -16.86
C ASP A 115 9.93 6.33 -15.85
N ALA A 116 10.49 5.12 -15.66
CA ALA A 116 11.73 4.92 -14.93
C ALA A 116 12.92 5.40 -15.78
N ARG A 117 12.92 6.67 -16.18
CA ARG A 117 14.07 7.33 -16.80
C ARG A 117 14.78 8.12 -15.72
N VAL A 118 15.83 7.52 -15.17
CA VAL A 118 17.02 8.25 -14.72
C VAL A 118 18.11 7.90 -15.70
#